data_AF-A0A939F7Q6-F1
#
_entry.id   AF-A0A939F7Q6-F1
#
_cell.length_a   1.000
_cell.length_b   1.000
_cell.length_c   1.000
_cell.angle_alpha   90.00
_cell.angle_beta   90.00
_cell.angle_gamma   90.00
#
_symmetry.space_group_name_H-M   'P 1'
#
loop_
_entity.id
_entity.type
_entity.pdbx_description
1 polymer ?
#
loop_
_entity_poly.entity_id
_entity_poly.type
_entity_poly.pdbx_seq_one_letter_code
_entity_poly.pdbx_strand_id
1 'polypeptide(L)'
;MAQLTLLGNLPYPQPTDAANVPLHLQSLAEAVDGRTVLRFADAATRDAKVNAPVAGMIAWLASPGRLFYYTGTNWALVAPGPSHKANTTTGTTTSITYAETLTGSTGDPTIASFTAPPSGSVLVRVGGRISNSVATASSFLSAVLKSGTTSVLAAADTRAAIVSGTNQSSASTEFQVTGLGAGGAYTATLAARSSVATSTVTFTNRFVTVTPLM
;
A
#
# COMPACT_ATOMS: atom_id res chain seq x y z
N MET A 1 -39.54 0.96 26.60
CA MET A 1 -38.19 1.21 26.05
C MET A 1 -37.76 -0.13 25.48
N ALA A 2 -37.54 -0.23 24.18
CA ALA A 2 -37.27 -1.52 23.54
C ALA A 2 -36.06 -2.22 24.19
N GLN A 3 -36.18 -3.52 24.44
CA GLN A 3 -35.08 -4.31 24.98
C GLN A 3 -34.05 -4.58 23.88
N LEU A 4 -32.81 -4.85 24.27
CA LEU A 4 -31.69 -5.03 23.36
C LEU A 4 -31.21 -6.49 23.38
N THR A 5 -30.91 -7.04 22.20
CA THR A 5 -30.25 -8.36 22.13
C THR A 5 -28.85 -8.30 22.75
N LEU A 6 -28.42 -9.38 23.40
CA LEU A 6 -27.16 -9.40 24.15
C LEU A 6 -25.90 -9.21 23.30
N LEU A 7 -25.88 -9.78 22.09
CA LEU A 7 -24.69 -9.77 21.23
C LEU A 7 -24.65 -8.54 20.34
N GLY A 8 -25.80 -8.20 19.74
CA GLY A 8 -25.89 -7.13 18.76
C GLY A 8 -26.25 -5.79 19.40
N ASN A 9 -26.98 -5.75 20.51
CA ASN A 9 -27.78 -4.60 20.93
C ASN A 9 -28.81 -4.21 19.88
N LEU A 10 -29.48 -5.19 19.24
CA LEU A 10 -30.59 -4.91 18.32
C LEU A 10 -31.88 -4.69 19.14
N PRO A 11 -32.67 -3.64 18.85
CA PRO A 11 -33.93 -3.42 19.52
C PRO A 11 -34.94 -4.50 19.12
N TYR A 12 -35.69 -5.01 20.09
CA TYR A 12 -36.81 -5.91 19.84
C TYR A 12 -37.98 -5.59 20.77
N PRO A 13 -39.23 -5.74 20.29
CA PRO A 13 -40.42 -5.35 21.06
C PRO A 13 -40.62 -6.24 22.30
N GLN A 14 -41.07 -5.63 23.39
CA GLN A 14 -41.51 -6.28 24.62
C GLN A 14 -43.03 -6.32 24.74
N PRO A 15 -43.59 -7.27 25.51
CA PRO A 15 -45.04 -7.32 25.79
C PRO A 15 -45.60 -6.03 26.39
N THR A 16 -44.77 -5.23 27.07
CA THR A 16 -45.15 -3.96 27.68
C THR A 16 -45.00 -2.74 26.75
N ASP A 17 -44.43 -2.90 25.55
CA ASP A 17 -44.29 -1.79 24.60
C ASP A 17 -45.64 -1.46 23.93
N ALA A 18 -45.80 -0.22 23.49
CA ALA A 18 -47.00 0.20 22.77
C ALA A 18 -47.16 -0.59 21.46
N ALA A 19 -48.41 -0.88 21.08
CA ALA A 19 -48.71 -1.61 19.84
C ALA A 19 -48.48 -0.72 18.59
N ASN A 20 -47.21 -0.51 18.23
CA ASN A 20 -46.79 0.27 17.06
C ASN A 20 -45.78 -0.51 16.22
N VAL A 21 -46.29 -1.48 15.46
CA VAL A 21 -45.47 -2.36 14.60
C VAL A 21 -44.61 -1.58 13.60
N PRO A 22 -45.11 -0.53 12.91
CA PRO A 22 -44.27 0.28 12.02
C PRO A 22 -43.03 0.86 12.72
N LEU A 23 -43.20 1.42 13.92
CA LEU A 23 -42.08 1.97 14.70
C LEU A 23 -41.08 0.87 15.09
N HIS A 24 -41.55 -0.27 15.56
CA HIS A 24 -40.67 -1.38 15.96
C HIS A 24 -39.84 -1.92 14.79
N LEU A 25 -40.44 -2.07 13.60
CA LEU A 25 -39.73 -2.49 12.40
C LEU A 25 -38.74 -1.43 11.92
N GLN A 26 -39.12 -0.15 11.97
CA GLN A 26 -38.22 0.95 11.61
C GLN A 26 -36.98 0.97 12.52
N SER A 27 -37.16 0.92 13.84
CA SER A 27 -36.03 0.94 14.79
C SER A 27 -35.10 -0.26 14.62
N LEU A 28 -35.64 -1.45 14.33
CA LEU A 28 -34.84 -2.62 14.01
C LEU A 28 -34.07 -2.43 12.69
N ALA A 29 -34.72 -1.94 11.64
CA ALA A 29 -34.09 -1.71 10.35
C ALA A 29 -32.92 -0.72 10.46
N GLU A 30 -33.12 0.41 11.15
CA GLU A 30 -32.06 1.39 11.43
C GLU A 30 -30.89 0.78 12.22
N ALA A 31 -31.18 -0.08 13.20
CA ALA A 31 -30.15 -0.75 13.99
C ALA A 31 -29.38 -1.84 13.22
N VAL A 32 -30.03 -2.50 12.25
CA VAL A 32 -29.39 -3.50 11.38
C VAL A 32 -28.55 -2.83 10.30
N ASP A 33 -29.03 -1.73 9.73
CA ASP A 33 -28.36 -1.05 8.61
C ASP A 33 -26.91 -0.70 8.94
N GLY A 34 -26.65 -0.12 10.12
CA GLY A 34 -25.30 0.20 10.60
C GLY A 34 -24.40 -1.00 10.95
N ARG A 35 -24.93 -2.23 10.95
CA ARG A 35 -24.21 -3.48 11.31
C ARG A 35 -24.04 -4.43 10.13
N THR A 36 -24.68 -4.15 9.01
CA THR A 36 -24.48 -4.91 7.77
C THR A 36 -23.28 -4.38 7.00
N VAL A 37 -22.72 -5.23 6.13
CA VAL A 37 -21.76 -4.76 5.13
C VAL A 37 -22.54 -3.98 4.07
N LEU A 38 -22.46 -2.66 4.14
CA LEU A 38 -23.09 -1.77 3.17
C LEU A 38 -22.47 -2.00 1.79
N ARG A 39 -23.26 -1.90 0.72
CA ARG A 39 -22.78 -2.15 -0.66
C ARG A 39 -23.09 -0.95 -1.54
N PHE A 40 -22.04 -0.39 -2.17
CA PHE A 40 -22.15 0.76 -3.06
C PHE A 40 -21.44 0.51 -4.38
N ALA A 41 -21.85 1.23 -5.43
CA ALA A 41 -21.18 1.19 -6.72
C ALA A 41 -19.74 1.73 -6.62
N ASP A 42 -19.58 2.87 -5.95
CA ASP A 42 -18.32 3.59 -5.78
C ASP A 42 -18.32 4.44 -4.50
N ALA A 43 -17.20 5.13 -4.25
CA ALA A 43 -17.03 5.99 -3.07
C ALA A 43 -17.99 7.19 -3.08
N ALA A 44 -18.26 7.81 -4.23
CA ALA A 44 -19.15 8.97 -4.33
C ALA A 44 -20.59 8.60 -3.94
N THR A 45 -21.07 7.45 -4.40
CA THR A 45 -22.39 6.92 -4.06
C THR A 45 -22.49 6.62 -2.56
N ARG A 46 -21.45 6.02 -1.97
CA ARG A 46 -21.38 5.81 -0.52
C ARG A 46 -21.45 7.13 0.23
N ASP A 47 -20.61 8.09 -0.13
CA ASP A 47 -20.46 9.34 0.60
C ASP A 47 -21.73 10.23 0.49
N ALA A 48 -22.52 10.07 -0.57
CA ALA A 48 -23.83 10.72 -0.73
C ALA A 48 -24.97 10.05 0.07
N LYS A 49 -24.79 8.79 0.50
CA LYS A 49 -25.80 8.02 1.25
C LYS A 49 -25.47 7.92 2.73
N VAL A 50 -24.19 7.94 3.09
CA VAL A 50 -23.70 7.81 4.46
C VAL A 50 -23.20 9.16 4.94
N ASN A 51 -24.12 10.00 5.41
CA ASN A 51 -23.83 11.39 5.77
C ASN A 51 -23.25 11.53 7.19
N ALA A 52 -23.35 10.49 8.02
CA ALA A 52 -22.83 10.45 9.39
C ALA A 52 -22.20 9.07 9.68
N PRO A 53 -21.07 8.73 9.03
CA PRO A 53 -20.40 7.46 9.26
C PRO A 53 -19.86 7.37 10.68
N VAL A 54 -19.94 6.17 11.27
CA VAL A 54 -19.43 5.87 12.62
C VAL A 54 -18.20 4.99 12.50
N ALA A 55 -17.21 5.18 13.39
CA ALA A 55 -16.01 4.36 13.41
C ALA A 55 -16.35 2.86 13.48
N GLY A 56 -15.68 2.04 12.65
CA GLY A 56 -15.92 0.60 12.54
C GLY A 56 -17.01 0.21 11.54
N MET A 57 -17.75 1.16 10.96
CA MET A 57 -18.70 0.88 9.87
C MET A 57 -17.96 0.29 8.65
N ILE A 58 -18.51 -0.75 8.02
CA ILE A 58 -17.88 -1.47 6.90
C ILE A 58 -18.73 -1.33 5.63
N ALA A 59 -18.07 -1.07 4.49
CA ALA A 59 -18.69 -0.98 3.18
C ALA A 59 -17.89 -1.72 2.11
N TRP A 60 -18.59 -2.43 1.23
CA TRP A 60 -18.07 -2.93 -0.04
C TRP A 60 -18.31 -1.90 -1.14
N LEU A 61 -17.26 -1.60 -1.91
CA LEU A 61 -17.36 -0.80 -3.14
C LEU A 61 -17.15 -1.69 -4.35
N ALA A 62 -18.10 -1.72 -5.29
CA ALA A 62 -17.99 -2.51 -6.52
C ALA A 62 -16.84 -2.02 -7.42
N SER A 63 -16.62 -0.72 -7.46
CA SER A 63 -15.41 -0.09 -7.97
C SER A 63 -14.70 0.60 -6.79
N PRO A 64 -13.52 0.13 -6.34
CA PRO A 64 -12.56 -0.76 -7.01
C PRO A 64 -12.68 -2.26 -6.69
N GLY A 65 -13.79 -2.73 -6.10
CA GLY A 65 -13.99 -4.13 -5.76
C GLY A 65 -13.32 -4.54 -4.46
N ARG A 66 -13.50 -3.74 -3.39
CA ARG A 66 -12.82 -3.96 -2.09
C ARG A 66 -13.70 -3.55 -0.90
N LEU A 67 -13.38 -4.13 0.26
CA LEU A 67 -13.94 -3.74 1.56
C LEU A 67 -13.19 -2.55 2.13
N PHE A 68 -13.96 -1.59 2.64
CA PHE A 68 -13.51 -0.43 3.36
C PHE A 68 -14.16 -0.39 4.74
N TYR A 69 -13.47 0.20 5.71
CA TYR A 69 -14.04 0.53 7.01
C TYR A 69 -13.82 2.01 7.31
N TYR A 70 -14.74 2.62 8.06
CA TYR A 70 -14.59 3.99 8.50
C TYR A 70 -13.75 4.04 9.78
N THR A 71 -12.69 4.84 9.78
CA THR A 71 -11.74 4.98 10.90
C THR A 71 -12.24 5.95 11.99
N GLY A 72 -13.34 6.66 11.72
CA GLY A 72 -13.79 7.81 12.51
C GLY A 72 -13.46 9.15 11.83
N THR A 73 -12.57 9.16 10.83
CA THR A 73 -12.24 10.36 10.05
C THR A 73 -12.31 10.12 8.54
N ASN A 74 -11.90 8.94 8.08
CA ASN A 74 -11.89 8.58 6.66
C ASN A 74 -12.26 7.10 6.45
N TRP A 75 -12.56 6.76 5.20
CA TRP A 75 -12.74 5.37 4.78
C TRP A 75 -11.40 4.76 4.37
N ALA A 76 -10.95 3.72 5.07
CA ALA A 76 -9.71 3.00 4.81
C ALA A 76 -10.00 1.57 4.31
N LEU A 77 -9.06 0.97 3.58
CA LEU A 77 -9.17 -0.43 3.13
C LEU A 77 -9.06 -1.39 4.32
N VAL A 78 -9.93 -2.40 4.38
CA VAL A 78 -9.89 -3.44 5.43
C VAL A 78 -8.61 -4.28 5.33
N ALA A 79 -8.21 -4.65 4.12
CA ALA A 79 -6.98 -5.39 3.86
C ALA A 79 -6.24 -4.69 2.71
N PRO A 80 -5.29 -3.78 3.02
CA PRO A 80 -4.50 -3.14 1.98
C PRO A 80 -3.57 -4.19 1.35
N GLY A 81 -3.74 -4.43 0.05
CA GLY A 81 -2.87 -5.31 -0.72
C GLY A 81 -1.51 -4.65 -1.03
N PRO A 82 -0.54 -5.41 -1.54
CA PRO A 82 0.75 -4.85 -1.92
C PRO A 82 0.61 -3.85 -3.06
N SER A 83 1.41 -2.78 -3.00
CA SER A 83 1.62 -1.85 -4.10
C SER A 83 2.82 -2.32 -4.92
N HIS A 84 2.65 -2.49 -6.22
CA HIS A 84 3.69 -3.06 -7.09
C HIS A 84 3.89 -2.19 -8.34
N LYS A 85 5.16 -1.94 -8.68
CA LYS A 85 5.55 -1.36 -9.96
C LYS A 85 6.72 -2.14 -10.54
N ALA A 86 6.59 -2.54 -11.80
CA ALA A 86 7.68 -3.10 -12.59
C ALA A 86 8.01 -2.21 -13.78
N ASN A 87 9.28 -2.22 -14.18
CA ASN A 87 9.78 -1.65 -15.43
C ASN A 87 10.61 -2.73 -16.16
N THR A 88 10.10 -3.17 -17.31
CA THR A 88 10.74 -4.18 -18.15
C THR A 88 11.81 -3.59 -19.07
N THR A 89 11.86 -2.26 -19.22
CA THR A 89 12.85 -1.60 -20.06
C THR A 89 14.24 -1.66 -19.42
N THR A 90 15.22 -2.00 -20.25
CA THR A 90 16.64 -1.99 -19.87
C THR A 90 17.11 -0.55 -19.64
N GLY A 91 17.83 -0.34 -18.54
CA GLY A 91 18.54 0.91 -18.29
C GLY A 91 19.95 0.64 -17.77
N THR A 92 20.83 1.60 -17.97
CA THR A 92 22.21 1.53 -17.48
C THR A 92 22.58 2.70 -16.57
N THR A 93 23.61 2.50 -15.76
CA THR A 93 24.25 3.58 -15.00
C THR A 93 25.70 3.24 -14.71
N THR A 94 26.54 4.27 -14.66
CA THR A 94 27.90 4.25 -14.10
C THR A 94 27.98 4.99 -12.76
N SER A 95 26.86 5.55 -12.29
CA SER A 95 26.83 6.38 -11.08
C SER A 95 27.26 5.58 -9.86
N ILE A 96 28.16 6.17 -9.05
CA ILE A 96 28.56 5.62 -7.75
C ILE A 96 27.62 6.05 -6.61
N THR A 97 26.70 6.98 -6.88
CA THR A 97 25.59 7.36 -6.01
C THR A 97 24.28 6.78 -6.55
N TYR A 98 23.31 6.56 -5.65
CA TYR A 98 22.00 6.03 -6.04
C TYR A 98 21.27 6.99 -6.99
N ALA A 99 20.98 6.51 -8.19
CA ALA A 99 20.20 7.21 -9.22
C ALA A 99 18.81 6.57 -9.35
N GLU A 100 17.76 7.38 -9.35
CA GLU A 100 16.36 6.93 -9.51
C GLU A 100 15.94 6.77 -10.99
N THR A 101 16.77 7.26 -11.91
CA THR A 101 16.58 7.14 -13.35
C THR A 101 17.82 6.49 -13.96
N LEU A 102 17.60 5.61 -14.94
CA LEU A 102 18.68 4.97 -15.69
C LEU A 102 18.77 5.53 -17.10
N THR A 103 19.99 5.60 -17.62
CA THR A 103 20.25 5.98 -19.00
C THR A 103 19.63 4.95 -19.94
N GLY A 104 18.94 5.43 -20.99
CA GLY A 104 18.31 4.57 -22.01
C GLY A 104 17.03 3.87 -21.58
N SER A 105 16.59 4.03 -20.33
CA SER A 105 15.33 3.46 -19.85
C SER A 105 14.14 4.38 -20.11
N THR A 106 13.06 3.85 -20.68
CA THR A 106 11.74 4.51 -20.71
C THR A 106 10.92 4.08 -19.48
N GLY A 107 10.07 4.97 -18.97
CA GLY A 107 9.20 4.67 -17.80
C GLY A 107 9.87 4.79 -16.43
N ASP A 108 11.10 5.30 -16.38
CA ASP A 108 11.73 5.72 -15.12
C ASP A 108 11.25 7.13 -14.71
N PRO A 109 11.24 7.45 -13.41
CA PRO A 109 11.56 6.58 -12.28
C PRO A 109 10.50 5.48 -12.05
N THR A 110 10.95 4.29 -11.62
CA THR A 110 10.05 3.18 -11.27
C THR A 110 9.51 3.40 -9.85
N ILE A 111 8.27 3.89 -9.75
CA ILE A 111 7.63 4.31 -8.49
C ILE A 111 6.40 3.47 -8.17
N ALA A 112 6.31 2.98 -6.92
CA ALA A 112 5.10 2.42 -6.33
C ALA A 112 4.54 3.36 -5.24
N SER A 113 3.29 3.78 -5.39
CA SER A 113 2.59 4.62 -4.40
C SER A 113 1.83 3.76 -3.40
N PHE A 114 1.86 4.11 -2.11
CA PHE A 114 1.15 3.37 -1.08
C PHE A 114 0.70 4.28 0.08
N THR A 115 -0.29 3.81 0.83
CA THR A 115 -0.71 4.42 2.09
C THR A 115 -0.15 3.59 3.23
N ALA A 116 0.51 4.23 4.20
CA ALA A 116 1.08 3.53 5.35
C ALA A 116 -0.05 2.87 6.18
N PRO A 117 0.10 1.59 6.56
CA PRO A 117 -0.87 0.90 7.39
C PRO A 117 -0.92 1.48 8.81
N PRO A 118 -1.96 1.15 9.59
CA PRO A 118 -2.05 1.55 11.00
C PRO A 118 -0.84 1.16 11.86
N SER A 119 -0.16 0.06 11.53
CA SER A 119 1.07 -0.39 12.19
C SER A 119 2.28 0.53 11.97
N GLY A 120 2.20 1.48 11.02
CA GLY A 120 3.32 2.31 10.58
C GLY A 120 4.47 1.53 9.94
N SER A 121 4.24 0.28 9.53
CA SER A 121 5.28 -0.64 9.07
C SER A 121 4.94 -1.30 7.74
N VAL A 122 5.95 -1.46 6.87
CA VAL A 122 5.82 -2.11 5.56
C VAL A 122 7.04 -2.98 5.26
N LEU A 123 6.88 -4.00 4.42
CA LEU A 123 7.98 -4.70 3.75
C LEU A 123 8.19 -4.09 2.36
N VAL A 124 9.43 -3.76 2.04
CA VAL A 124 9.83 -3.25 0.73
C VAL A 124 10.70 -4.30 0.06
N ARG A 125 10.24 -4.78 -1.10
CA ARG A 125 10.99 -5.71 -1.93
C ARG A 125 11.40 -5.03 -3.23
N VAL A 126 12.67 -5.15 -3.57
CA VAL A 126 13.22 -4.66 -4.83
C VAL A 126 13.96 -5.76 -5.55
N GLY A 127 14.00 -5.72 -6.87
CA GLY A 127 14.79 -6.68 -7.64
C GLY A 127 14.82 -6.40 -9.12
N GLY A 128 15.61 -7.19 -9.83
CA GLY A 128 15.72 -7.14 -11.28
C GLY A 128 16.77 -8.10 -11.79
N ARG A 129 16.95 -8.11 -13.11
CA ARG A 129 18.06 -8.77 -13.80
C ARG A 129 19.21 -7.77 -13.92
N ILE A 130 20.38 -8.14 -13.43
CA ILE A 130 21.51 -7.25 -13.20
C ILE A 130 22.77 -7.84 -13.83
N SER A 131 23.61 -6.99 -14.43
CA SER A 131 24.94 -7.36 -14.92
C SER A 131 25.90 -6.17 -14.89
N ASN A 132 27.19 -6.42 -14.67
CA ASN A 132 28.26 -5.41 -14.71
C ASN A 132 29.16 -5.60 -15.93
N SER A 133 29.79 -4.53 -16.40
CA SER A 133 30.85 -4.61 -17.42
C SER A 133 32.24 -4.89 -16.84
N VAL A 134 32.43 -4.83 -15.51
CA VAL A 134 33.72 -5.00 -14.82
C VAL A 134 33.66 -6.14 -13.82
N ALA A 135 34.61 -7.07 -13.87
CA ALA A 135 34.62 -8.31 -13.07
C ALA A 135 34.81 -8.09 -11.56
N THR A 136 35.45 -7.01 -11.15
CA THR A 136 35.65 -6.65 -9.74
C THR A 136 34.60 -5.68 -9.21
N ALA A 137 33.67 -5.22 -10.05
CA ALA A 137 32.62 -4.31 -9.66
C ALA A 137 31.41 -5.02 -9.07
N SER A 138 30.62 -4.27 -8.32
CA SER A 138 29.31 -4.69 -7.80
C SER A 138 28.23 -3.70 -8.21
N SER A 139 27.06 -4.23 -8.50
CA SER A 139 25.83 -3.50 -8.74
C SER A 139 24.99 -3.46 -7.47
N PHE A 140 24.26 -2.37 -7.26
CA PHE A 140 23.34 -2.23 -6.14
C PHE A 140 21.99 -1.72 -6.65
N LEU A 141 20.91 -2.38 -6.24
CA LEU A 141 19.53 -1.94 -6.47
C LEU A 141 18.79 -1.87 -5.13
N SER A 142 18.34 -0.69 -4.74
CA SER A 142 17.62 -0.40 -3.49
C SER A 142 16.35 0.41 -3.79
N ALA A 143 15.60 0.81 -2.75
CA ALA A 143 14.55 1.82 -2.86
C ALA A 143 14.82 3.04 -1.98
N VAL A 144 14.29 4.19 -2.41
CA VAL A 144 14.12 5.41 -1.63
C VAL A 144 12.63 5.53 -1.29
N LEU A 145 12.29 5.79 -0.03
CA LEU A 145 10.92 6.11 0.36
C LEU A 145 10.77 7.62 0.54
N LYS A 146 9.68 8.18 0.02
CA LYS A 146 9.38 9.61 0.11
C LYS A 146 7.96 9.85 0.61
N SER A 147 7.79 10.93 1.37
CA SER A 147 6.50 11.55 1.65
C SER A 147 6.45 12.87 0.86
N GLY A 148 5.65 12.91 -0.20
CA GLY A 148 5.75 13.97 -1.21
C GLY A 148 7.16 13.99 -1.83
N THR A 149 7.90 15.08 -1.65
CA THR A 149 9.29 15.23 -2.13
C THR A 149 10.35 14.89 -1.09
N THR A 150 9.96 14.74 0.19
CA THR A 150 10.91 14.52 1.29
C THR A 150 11.26 13.05 1.41
N SER A 151 12.56 12.73 1.39
CA SER A 151 13.03 11.36 1.65
C SER A 151 12.86 11.03 3.13
N VAL A 152 12.05 10.01 3.41
CA VAL A 152 11.86 9.47 4.76
C VAL A 152 12.76 8.25 5.01
N LEU A 153 13.18 7.58 3.93
CA LEU A 153 14.22 6.57 3.96
C LEU A 153 15.05 6.66 2.69
N ALA A 154 16.35 6.90 2.83
CA ALA A 154 17.28 6.88 1.71
C ALA A 154 17.61 5.44 1.27
N ALA A 155 17.97 5.29 0.00
CA ALA A 155 18.56 4.06 -0.51
C ALA A 155 19.92 3.81 0.18
N ALA A 156 20.20 2.54 0.49
CA ALA A 156 21.43 2.15 1.17
C ALA A 156 21.84 0.73 0.78
N ASP A 157 23.14 0.47 0.79
CA ASP A 157 23.70 -0.82 0.36
C ASP A 157 23.28 -1.98 1.26
N THR A 158 23.08 -1.71 2.55
CA THR A 158 22.58 -2.71 3.53
C THR A 158 21.18 -3.20 3.22
N ARG A 159 20.45 -2.51 2.33
CA ARG A 159 19.09 -2.83 1.88
C ARG A 159 19.01 -3.02 0.36
N ALA A 160 20.15 -3.29 -0.28
CA ALA A 160 20.22 -3.45 -1.73
C ALA A 160 20.26 -4.92 -2.16
N ALA A 161 19.69 -5.21 -3.33
CA ALA A 161 20.01 -6.42 -4.07
C ALA A 161 21.37 -6.19 -4.75
N ILE A 162 22.31 -7.10 -4.51
CA ILE A 162 23.71 -6.94 -4.92
C ILE A 162 24.08 -8.05 -5.90
N VAL A 163 24.73 -7.68 -7.01
CA VAL A 163 25.34 -8.61 -7.95
C VAL A 163 26.76 -8.16 -8.24
N SER A 164 27.72 -9.05 -7.98
CA SER A 164 29.15 -8.80 -8.22
C SER A 164 29.64 -9.61 -9.41
N GLY A 165 30.61 -9.03 -10.14
CA GLY A 165 31.16 -9.64 -11.35
C GLY A 165 30.31 -9.44 -12.61
N THR A 166 30.75 -10.04 -13.70
CA THR A 166 30.18 -9.83 -15.04
C THR A 166 29.02 -10.76 -15.38
N ASN A 167 28.78 -11.78 -14.57
CA ASN A 167 27.69 -12.72 -14.81
C ASN A 167 26.34 -12.03 -14.67
N GLN A 168 25.44 -12.35 -15.58
CA GLN A 168 24.09 -11.83 -15.52
C GLN A 168 23.26 -12.63 -14.52
N SER A 169 22.69 -11.96 -13.52
CA SER A 169 21.98 -12.60 -12.42
C SER A 169 20.66 -11.89 -12.14
N SER A 170 19.64 -12.65 -11.76
CA SER A 170 18.43 -12.09 -11.17
C SER A 170 18.61 -12.03 -9.66
N ALA A 171 18.51 -10.84 -9.09
CA ALA A 171 18.65 -10.63 -7.65
C ALA A 171 17.48 -9.81 -7.12
N SER A 172 17.07 -10.13 -5.90
CA SER A 172 16.09 -9.34 -5.16
C SER A 172 16.45 -9.32 -3.67
N THR A 173 16.05 -8.25 -2.99
CA THR A 173 16.13 -8.15 -1.52
C THR A 173 14.79 -7.65 -0.98
N GLU A 174 14.54 -7.95 0.28
CA GLU A 174 13.38 -7.49 1.03
C GLU A 174 13.84 -6.94 2.39
N PHE A 175 13.25 -5.83 2.82
CA PHE A 175 13.56 -5.22 4.10
C PHE A 175 12.32 -4.55 4.70
N GLN A 176 12.25 -4.53 6.02
CA GLN A 176 11.19 -3.82 6.74
C GLN A 176 11.52 -2.34 6.87
N VAL A 177 10.48 -1.51 6.74
CA VAL A 177 10.51 -0.09 7.09
C VAL A 177 9.47 0.15 8.17
N THR A 178 9.85 0.86 9.22
CA THR A 178 9.00 1.19 10.37
C THR A 178 8.99 2.70 10.61
N GLY A 179 8.09 3.16 11.48
CA GLY A 179 7.99 4.58 11.86
C GLY A 179 7.28 5.46 10.84
N LEU A 180 6.51 4.87 9.92
CA LEU A 180 5.66 5.62 9.00
C LEU A 180 4.42 6.14 9.74
N GLY A 181 3.98 7.34 9.41
CA GLY A 181 2.74 7.90 9.95
C GLY A 181 1.54 7.15 9.38
N ALA A 182 0.74 6.53 10.25
CA ALA A 182 -0.46 5.79 9.85
C ALA A 182 -1.38 6.63 8.96
N GLY A 183 -1.84 6.04 7.84
CA GLY A 183 -2.68 6.74 6.86
C GLY A 183 -1.94 7.76 5.98
N GLY A 184 -0.65 7.99 6.21
CA GLY A 184 0.18 8.86 5.38
C GLY A 184 0.38 8.29 3.98
N ALA A 185 0.45 9.16 2.97
CA ALA A 185 0.73 8.78 1.59
C ALA A 185 2.24 8.82 1.31
N TYR A 186 2.78 7.72 0.80
CA TYR A 186 4.20 7.54 0.55
C TYR A 186 4.44 6.96 -0.84
N THR A 187 5.67 7.13 -1.33
CA THR A 187 6.16 6.48 -2.56
C THR A 187 7.43 5.70 -2.26
N ALA A 188 7.58 4.55 -2.89
CA ALA A 188 8.84 3.80 -2.95
C ALA A 188 9.36 3.87 -4.39
N THR A 189 10.54 4.48 -4.55
CA THR A 189 11.20 4.66 -5.84
C THR A 189 12.42 3.77 -5.92
N LEU A 190 12.55 2.97 -6.97
CA LEU A 190 13.80 2.23 -7.21
C LEU A 190 14.96 3.19 -7.42
N ALA A 191 16.10 2.85 -6.84
CA ALA A 191 17.35 3.54 -7.07
C ALA A 191 18.49 2.54 -7.24
N ALA A 192 19.40 2.84 -8.16
CA ALA A 192 20.49 1.95 -8.52
C ALA A 192 21.84 2.67 -8.55
N ARG A 193 22.91 1.92 -8.28
CA ARG A 193 24.29 2.42 -8.40
C ARG A 193 25.26 1.30 -8.76
N SER A 194 26.43 1.73 -9.24
CA SER A 194 27.63 0.93 -9.38
C SER A 194 28.54 1.11 -8.16
N SER A 195 29.38 0.12 -7.85
CA SER A 195 30.48 0.28 -6.89
C SER A 195 31.57 1.22 -7.39
N VAL A 196 31.74 1.33 -8.72
CA VAL A 196 32.84 2.08 -9.38
C VAL A 196 32.35 2.75 -10.66
N ALA A 197 32.86 3.95 -10.95
CA ALA A 197 32.42 4.74 -12.09
C ALA A 197 32.80 4.16 -13.47
N THR A 198 33.78 3.25 -13.49
CA THR A 198 34.25 2.56 -14.71
C THR A 198 33.41 1.33 -15.07
N SER A 199 32.48 0.91 -14.21
CA SER A 199 31.57 -0.21 -14.48
C SER A 199 30.23 0.33 -14.95
N THR A 200 29.86 -0.02 -16.18
CA THR A 200 28.50 0.14 -16.69
C THR A 200 27.67 -1.00 -16.14
N VAL A 201 26.72 -0.65 -15.29
CA VAL A 201 25.77 -1.60 -14.74
C VAL A 201 24.49 -1.54 -15.55
N THR A 202 23.99 -2.70 -15.95
CA THR A 202 22.73 -2.86 -16.68
C THR A 202 21.68 -3.47 -15.78
N PHE A 203 20.49 -2.87 -15.76
CA PHE A 203 19.34 -3.36 -15.03
C PHE A 203 18.14 -3.51 -15.98
N THR A 204 17.50 -4.68 -15.96
CA THR A 204 16.31 -5.02 -16.75
C THR A 204 15.29 -5.74 -15.87
N ASN A 205 14.00 -5.73 -16.25
CA ASN A 205 12.93 -6.39 -15.48
C ASN A 205 12.93 -5.99 -13.99
N ARG A 206 13.11 -4.70 -13.75
CA ARG A 206 13.21 -4.11 -12.43
C ARG A 206 11.84 -4.03 -11.79
N PHE A 207 11.75 -4.18 -10.47
CA PHE A 207 10.50 -3.99 -9.75
C PHE A 207 10.72 -3.48 -8.33
N VAL A 208 9.71 -2.77 -7.82
CA VAL A 208 9.52 -2.44 -6.40
C VAL A 208 8.14 -2.87 -5.97
N THR A 209 8.07 -3.54 -4.83
CA THR A 209 6.82 -3.96 -4.18
C THR A 209 6.83 -3.48 -2.74
N VAL A 210 5.74 -2.88 -2.30
CA VAL A 210 5.52 -2.47 -0.92
C VAL A 210 4.34 -3.27 -0.37
N THR A 211 4.60 -4.11 0.62
CA THR A 211 3.59 -4.93 1.28
C THR A 211 3.30 -4.33 2.66
N PRO A 212 2.05 -3.91 2.93
CA PRO A 212 1.65 -3.46 4.26
C PRO A 212 1.81 -4.57 5.30
N LEU A 213 2.38 -4.25 6.46
CA LEU A 213 2.33 -5.12 7.64
C LEU A 213 1.16 -4.66 8.50
N MET A 214 0.29 -5.59 8.90
CA MET A 214 -0.91 -5.28 9.70
C MET A 214 -0.59 -5.43 11.18
#